data_AF-A0A3C0NDS6-F1
#
_entry.id   AF-A0A3C0NDS6-F1
#
_cell.length_a   1.000
_cell.length_b   1.000
_cell.length_c   1.000
_cell.angle_alpha   90.00
_cell.angle_beta   90.00
_cell.angle_gamma   90.00
#
_symmetry.space_group_name_H-M   'P 1'
#
loop_
_entity.id
_entity.type
_entity.pdbx_description
1 polymer ?
#
loop_
_entity_poly.entity_id
_entity_poly.type
_entity_poly.pdbx_seq_one_letter_code
_entity_poly.pdbx_strand_id
1 'polypeptide(L)'
;MLPATKCLLDLYKKDKNQEQKWELKNSYIRAIRHYGSQADAEALLPAFLEAAEQREELIEPLMIYGDVSTAQTLVENCFQGEHLRDGVPEDILHCLGYLGYTPVQQILWEYAKSGDYWLSKAACMGLINLPCVGLEREIEEQIKKCYGKSLFPEFIPALAIKTNNDSLLEEIFQLGQTMASTDCNGGIILGVALSGKKSFDLFKKIIWNPHWEAYSGSTGSDFYLYIGTQYLNISCVELYLEMKARQEGGTTAQSQQWHDFLVIEALLNLQIARPHMGLRFISEIDESYSQLYTDFFTWSDPNHDDSIIGLAKKILGDSELRVSSLYEIKKQLALRMEQEIEKQQF
;
A
#
# COMPACT_ATOMS: atom_id res chain seq x y z
N MET A 1 -24.90 -3.89 9.07
CA MET A 1 -23.93 -4.85 9.64
C MET A 1 -24.05 -6.17 8.89
N LEU A 2 -22.94 -6.63 8.34
CA LEU A 2 -22.84 -7.89 7.60
C LEU A 2 -22.94 -9.12 8.53
N PRO A 3 -23.41 -10.27 7.99
CA PRO A 3 -23.30 -11.55 8.68
C PRO A 3 -21.84 -11.91 9.04
N ALA A 4 -20.88 -11.53 8.19
CA ALA A 4 -19.44 -11.72 8.43
C ALA A 4 -18.98 -11.11 9.76
N THR A 5 -19.39 -9.87 10.05
CA THR A 5 -19.08 -9.15 11.29
C THR A 5 -19.61 -9.89 12.51
N LYS A 6 -20.85 -10.38 12.43
CA LYS A 6 -21.42 -11.19 13.53
C LYS A 6 -20.64 -12.48 13.75
N CYS A 7 -20.29 -13.20 12.68
CA CYS A 7 -19.49 -14.42 12.78
C CYS A 7 -18.11 -14.15 13.38
N LEU A 8 -17.46 -13.06 12.98
CA LEU A 8 -16.17 -12.65 13.52
C LEU A 8 -16.25 -12.33 15.03
N LEU A 9 -17.24 -11.54 15.45
CA LEU A 9 -17.47 -11.25 16.86
C LEU A 9 -17.76 -12.52 17.69
N ASP A 10 -18.51 -13.46 17.13
CA ASP A 10 -18.76 -14.76 17.77
C ASP A 10 -17.49 -15.61 17.89
N LEU A 11 -16.54 -15.47 16.95
CA LEU A 11 -15.23 -16.11 17.06
C LEU A 11 -14.42 -15.54 18.23
N TYR A 12 -14.35 -14.22 18.38
CA TYR A 12 -13.63 -13.61 19.51
C TYR A 12 -14.21 -14.01 20.87
N LYS A 13 -15.53 -14.19 20.97
CA LYS A 13 -16.19 -14.64 22.21
C LYS A 13 -15.88 -16.10 22.57
N LYS A 14 -15.70 -16.97 21.56
CA LYS A 14 -15.50 -18.42 21.73
C LYS A 14 -14.04 -18.79 21.90
N ASP A 15 -13.12 -18.02 21.33
CA ASP A 15 -11.71 -18.36 21.25
C ASP A 15 -10.89 -17.65 22.33
N LYS A 16 -10.82 -18.27 23.52
CA LYS A 16 -10.03 -17.77 24.65
C LYS A 16 -8.52 -18.02 24.52
N ASN A 17 -8.09 -18.89 23.60
CA ASN A 17 -6.70 -19.36 23.49
C ASN A 17 -6.02 -19.01 22.13
N GLN A 18 -6.69 -18.26 21.25
CA GLN A 18 -6.17 -17.52 20.09
C GLN A 18 -5.37 -18.25 18.99
N GLU A 19 -4.95 -19.50 19.16
CA GLU A 19 -3.97 -20.14 18.26
C GLU A 19 -4.53 -20.82 16.99
N GLN A 20 -5.85 -20.87 16.73
CA GLN A 20 -6.38 -21.75 15.66
C GLN A 20 -7.27 -21.15 14.58
N LYS A 21 -7.39 -19.82 14.46
CA LYS A 21 -8.34 -19.22 13.48
C LYS A 21 -7.87 -17.94 12.77
N TRP A 22 -6.56 -17.66 12.71
CA TRP A 22 -6.04 -16.44 12.06
C TRP A 22 -6.57 -16.25 10.63
N GLU A 23 -6.37 -17.24 9.75
CA GLU A 23 -6.84 -17.17 8.36
C GLU A 23 -8.36 -17.04 8.24
N LEU A 24 -9.10 -17.68 9.15
CA LEU A 24 -10.55 -17.57 9.17
C LEU A 24 -11.02 -16.17 9.59
N LYS A 25 -10.39 -15.58 10.63
CA LYS A 25 -10.66 -14.20 11.06
C LYS A 25 -10.35 -13.23 9.92
N ASN A 26 -9.17 -13.36 9.30
CA ASN A 26 -8.77 -12.52 8.18
C ASN A 26 -9.68 -12.67 6.96
N SER A 27 -10.25 -13.84 6.73
CA SER A 27 -11.26 -14.03 5.67
C SER A 27 -12.52 -13.20 5.94
N TYR A 28 -12.99 -13.14 7.20
CA TYR A 28 -14.08 -12.25 7.57
C TYR A 28 -13.71 -10.78 7.48
N ILE A 29 -12.50 -10.38 7.92
CA ILE A 29 -12.01 -9.01 7.77
C ILE A 29 -11.98 -8.58 6.31
N ARG A 30 -11.44 -9.40 5.40
CA ARG A 30 -11.46 -9.12 3.96
C ARG A 30 -12.88 -8.96 3.42
N ALA A 31 -13.83 -9.79 3.86
CA ALA A 31 -15.22 -9.65 3.46
C ALA A 31 -15.83 -8.32 3.97
N ILE A 32 -15.53 -7.95 5.22
CA ILE A 32 -15.99 -6.69 5.80
C ILE A 32 -15.38 -5.51 5.06
N ARG A 33 -14.05 -5.52 4.81
CA ARG A 33 -13.34 -4.52 4.02
C ARG A 33 -13.99 -4.20 2.67
N HIS A 34 -14.51 -5.22 1.98
CA HIS A 34 -15.06 -5.04 0.63
C HIS A 34 -16.55 -4.71 0.61
N TYR A 35 -17.33 -5.13 1.62
CA TYR A 35 -18.80 -5.06 1.58
C TYR A 35 -19.45 -4.47 2.83
N GLY A 36 -18.65 -4.02 3.79
CA GLY A 36 -19.09 -3.54 5.09
C GLY A 36 -19.75 -2.18 5.01
N SER A 37 -20.17 -1.70 6.17
CA SER A 37 -20.68 -0.35 6.36
C SER A 37 -20.32 0.21 7.73
N GLN A 38 -20.71 1.45 8.00
CA GLN A 38 -20.53 2.09 9.30
C GLN A 38 -21.05 1.26 10.47
N ALA A 39 -22.17 0.55 10.29
CA ALA A 39 -22.71 -0.35 11.31
C ALA A 39 -21.78 -1.54 11.65
N ASP A 40 -20.87 -1.92 10.75
CA ASP A 40 -19.83 -2.90 11.03
C ASP A 40 -18.70 -2.30 11.88
N ALA A 41 -18.23 -1.09 11.56
CA ALA A 41 -17.25 -0.38 12.40
C ALA A 41 -17.77 -0.14 13.82
N GLU A 42 -19.02 0.33 13.96
CA GLU A 42 -19.68 0.54 15.27
C GLU A 42 -19.72 -0.75 16.11
N ALA A 43 -19.96 -1.90 15.47
CA ALA A 43 -20.01 -3.20 16.15
C ALA A 43 -18.62 -3.75 16.49
N LEU A 44 -17.59 -3.45 15.68
CA LEU A 44 -16.22 -3.91 15.88
C LEU A 44 -15.45 -3.07 16.89
N LEU A 45 -15.76 -1.78 17.04
CA LEU A 45 -15.03 -0.87 17.92
C LEU A 45 -14.96 -1.36 19.38
N PRO A 46 -16.05 -1.79 20.03
CA PRO A 46 -15.97 -2.33 21.39
C PRO A 46 -15.11 -3.59 21.48
N ALA A 47 -15.13 -4.44 20.43
CA ALA A 47 -14.30 -5.63 20.38
C ALA A 47 -12.82 -5.27 20.25
N PHE A 48 -12.46 -4.26 19.44
CA PHE A 48 -11.09 -3.76 19.41
C PHE A 48 -10.66 -3.23 20.78
N LEU A 49 -11.45 -2.35 21.40
CA LEU A 49 -11.09 -1.73 22.68
C LEU A 49 -10.96 -2.72 23.85
N GLU A 50 -11.65 -3.86 23.81
CA GLU A 50 -11.53 -4.91 24.83
C GLU A 50 -10.13 -5.56 24.85
N ALA A 51 -9.47 -5.66 23.69
CA ALA A 51 -8.20 -6.39 23.54
C ALA A 51 -7.41 -5.84 22.33
N ALA A 52 -7.05 -4.55 22.38
CA ALA A 52 -6.50 -3.81 21.24
C ALA A 52 -5.24 -4.45 20.66
N GLU A 53 -4.30 -4.85 21.53
CA GLU A 53 -3.05 -5.52 21.16
C GLU A 53 -3.30 -6.83 20.39
N GLN A 54 -4.29 -7.62 20.81
CA GLN A 54 -4.57 -8.94 20.23
C GLN A 54 -5.59 -8.90 19.09
N ARG A 55 -6.11 -7.73 18.74
CA ARG A 55 -7.16 -7.53 17.74
C ARG A 55 -6.81 -6.37 16.80
N GLU A 56 -5.52 -6.17 16.54
CA GLU A 56 -5.00 -5.12 15.65
C GLU A 56 -5.63 -5.19 14.25
N GLU A 57 -6.02 -6.38 13.79
CA GLU A 57 -6.65 -6.58 12.49
C GLU A 57 -8.01 -5.85 12.35
N LEU A 58 -8.60 -5.42 13.47
CA LEU A 58 -9.82 -4.62 13.49
C LEU A 58 -9.59 -3.15 13.14
N ILE A 59 -8.34 -2.66 13.14
CA ILE A 59 -8.05 -1.27 12.81
C ILE A 59 -8.44 -0.97 11.35
N GLU A 60 -8.17 -1.88 10.41
CA GLU A 60 -8.50 -1.68 9.00
C GLU A 60 -10.00 -1.46 8.75
N PRO A 61 -10.94 -2.32 9.20
CA PRO A 61 -12.36 -2.06 9.01
C PRO A 61 -12.87 -0.83 9.80
N LEU A 62 -12.27 -0.52 10.96
CA LEU A 62 -12.58 0.73 11.69
C LEU A 62 -12.15 1.96 10.90
N MET A 63 -11.00 1.90 10.26
CA MET A 63 -10.47 2.97 9.41
C MET A 63 -11.34 3.18 8.17
N ILE A 64 -11.76 2.10 7.49
CA ILE A 64 -12.54 2.18 6.24
C ILE A 64 -13.97 2.69 6.48
N TYR A 65 -14.63 2.19 7.53
CA TYR A 65 -16.06 2.41 7.73
C TYR A 65 -16.41 3.28 8.95
N GLY A 66 -15.44 3.57 9.80
CA GLY A 66 -15.61 4.47 10.92
C GLY A 66 -15.76 5.92 10.47
N ASP A 67 -16.01 6.77 11.45
CA ASP A 67 -16.16 8.21 11.26
C ASP A 67 -15.36 9.00 12.31
N VAL A 68 -15.55 10.32 12.32
CA VAL A 68 -14.91 11.21 13.30
C VAL A 68 -15.27 10.84 14.75
N SER A 69 -16.47 10.28 15.00
CA SER A 69 -16.87 9.83 16.34
C SER A 69 -16.15 8.56 16.78
N THR A 70 -15.86 7.68 15.82
CA THR A 70 -14.98 6.51 16.00
C THR A 70 -13.60 6.97 16.43
N ALA A 71 -13.02 7.95 15.73
CA ALA A 71 -11.71 8.51 16.05
C ALA A 71 -11.68 9.15 17.45
N GLN A 72 -12.73 9.90 17.82
CA GLN A 72 -12.84 10.47 19.16
C GLN A 72 -12.82 9.38 20.25
N THR A 73 -13.60 8.32 20.05
CA THR A 73 -13.65 7.19 20.99
C THR A 73 -12.30 6.48 21.10
N LEU A 74 -11.59 6.32 19.98
CA LEU A 74 -10.23 5.79 19.97
C LEU A 74 -9.29 6.68 20.80
N VAL A 75 -9.33 8.00 20.64
CA VAL A 75 -8.48 8.90 21.46
C VAL A 75 -8.80 8.78 22.95
N GLU A 76 -10.08 8.77 23.33
CA GLU A 76 -10.50 8.68 24.74
C GLU A 76 -10.05 7.38 25.42
N ASN A 77 -9.93 6.28 24.67
CA ASN A 77 -9.64 4.95 25.23
C ASN A 77 -8.21 4.47 24.99
N CYS A 78 -7.57 4.92 23.91
CA CYS A 78 -6.23 4.47 23.50
C CYS A 78 -5.11 5.40 23.94
N PHE A 79 -5.41 6.62 24.41
CA PHE A 79 -4.39 7.59 24.82
C PHE A 79 -4.46 7.92 26.31
N GLN A 80 -3.33 8.36 26.85
CA GLN A 80 -3.19 9.02 28.14
C GLN A 80 -2.47 10.36 27.91
N GLY A 81 -3.24 11.44 27.81
CA GLY A 81 -2.73 12.73 27.36
C GLY A 81 -2.32 12.65 25.88
N GLU A 82 -1.08 13.01 25.58
CA GLU A 82 -0.52 12.98 24.22
C GLU A 82 0.15 11.65 23.86
N HIS A 83 0.14 10.67 24.77
CA HIS A 83 0.80 9.39 24.59
C HIS A 83 -0.19 8.26 24.36
N LEU A 84 0.09 7.39 23.39
CA LEU A 84 -0.53 6.07 23.26
C LEU A 84 -0.32 5.27 24.55
N ARG A 85 -1.36 4.55 24.97
CA ARG A 85 -1.27 3.62 26.10
C ARG A 85 -0.49 2.37 25.68
N ASP A 86 0.15 1.74 26.65
CA ASP A 86 0.83 0.46 26.46
C ASP A 86 -0.13 -0.60 25.90
N GLY A 87 0.34 -1.37 24.91
CA GLY A 87 -0.43 -2.42 24.24
C GLY A 87 -1.43 -1.92 23.19
N VAL A 88 -1.53 -0.61 22.94
CA VAL A 88 -2.28 -0.10 21.78
C VAL A 88 -1.40 -0.16 20.53
N PRO A 89 -1.87 -0.78 19.43
CA PRO A 89 -1.11 -0.80 18.18
C PRO A 89 -0.88 0.61 17.61
N GLU A 90 0.30 0.82 17.03
CA GLU A 90 0.75 2.11 16.49
C GLU A 90 -0.12 2.59 15.34
N ASP A 91 -0.70 1.66 14.57
CA ASP A 91 -1.59 1.92 13.43
C ASP A 91 -2.87 2.70 13.81
N ILE A 92 -3.18 2.85 15.10
CA ILE A 92 -4.19 3.81 15.56
C ILE A 92 -3.83 5.24 15.14
N LEU A 93 -2.55 5.62 15.10
CA LEU A 93 -2.10 6.94 14.64
C LEU A 93 -2.50 7.17 13.17
N HIS A 94 -2.37 6.15 12.33
CA HIS A 94 -2.78 6.21 10.94
C HIS A 94 -4.31 6.27 10.83
N CYS A 95 -5.03 5.40 11.55
CA CYS A 95 -6.48 5.35 11.59
C CYS A 95 -7.10 6.72 11.95
N LEU A 96 -6.58 7.40 12.97
CA LEU A 96 -7.06 8.73 13.38
C LEU A 96 -6.95 9.78 12.27
N GLY A 97 -5.81 9.78 11.56
CA GLY A 97 -5.61 10.67 10.41
C GLY A 97 -6.54 10.34 9.24
N TYR A 98 -6.71 9.06 8.95
CA TYR A 98 -7.60 8.57 7.88
C TYR A 98 -9.07 8.97 8.14
N LEU A 99 -9.54 8.79 9.37
CA LEU A 99 -10.87 9.21 9.83
C LEU A 99 -11.05 10.73 9.86
N GLY A 100 -9.98 11.51 9.59
CA GLY A 100 -10.02 12.95 9.47
C GLY A 100 -10.07 13.70 10.79
N TYR A 101 -9.65 13.08 11.90
CA TYR A 101 -9.68 13.69 13.23
C TYR A 101 -8.55 14.71 13.40
N THR A 102 -8.80 15.95 12.99
CA THR A 102 -7.78 17.03 13.00
C THR A 102 -7.21 17.39 14.38
N PRO A 103 -7.89 17.21 15.54
CA PRO A 103 -7.31 17.58 16.84
C PRO A 103 -6.01 16.83 17.20
N VAL A 104 -5.74 15.66 16.61
CA VAL A 104 -4.51 14.90 16.88
C VAL A 104 -3.32 15.33 16.02
N GLN A 105 -3.46 16.33 15.15
CA GLN A 105 -2.41 16.70 14.19
C GLN A 105 -1.05 16.95 14.87
N GLN A 106 -1.01 17.65 16.00
CA GLN A 106 0.24 17.89 16.73
C GLN A 106 0.80 16.60 17.36
N ILE A 107 -0.07 15.76 17.93
CA ILE A 107 0.31 14.47 18.51
C ILE A 107 0.94 13.58 17.42
N LEU A 108 0.30 13.48 16.25
CA LEU A 108 0.86 12.76 15.12
C LEU A 108 2.20 13.35 14.68
N TRP A 109 2.35 14.67 14.68
CA TRP A 109 3.63 15.30 14.33
C TRP A 109 4.76 14.96 15.31
N GLU A 110 4.50 14.92 16.61
CA GLU A 110 5.50 14.47 17.59
C GLU A 110 5.89 13.00 17.37
N TYR A 111 4.93 12.12 17.10
CA TYR A 111 5.21 10.72 16.77
C TYR A 111 5.97 10.54 15.44
N ALA A 112 5.65 11.35 14.42
CA ALA A 112 6.34 11.31 13.13
C ALA A 112 7.84 11.58 13.27
N LYS A 113 8.22 12.48 14.18
CA LYS A 113 9.61 12.82 14.50
C LYS A 113 10.32 11.82 15.42
N SER A 114 9.59 10.81 15.93
CA SER A 114 10.19 9.82 16.83
C SER A 114 11.24 8.98 16.10
N GLY A 115 12.16 8.40 16.87
CA GLY A 115 13.17 7.47 16.34
C GLY A 115 12.65 6.04 16.16
N ASP A 116 11.39 5.78 16.53
CA ASP A 116 10.76 4.48 16.39
C ASP A 116 10.12 4.35 15.00
N TYR A 117 10.46 3.28 14.30
CA TYR A 117 10.04 3.06 12.92
C TYR A 117 8.52 2.97 12.78
N TRP A 118 7.87 2.15 13.61
CA TRP A 118 6.44 1.86 13.50
C TRP A 118 5.59 3.06 13.87
N LEU A 119 5.96 3.75 14.96
CA LEU A 119 5.31 4.99 15.37
C LEU A 119 5.50 6.10 14.33
N SER A 120 6.71 6.30 13.82
CA SER A 120 6.99 7.33 12.80
C SER A 120 6.21 7.05 11.51
N LYS A 121 6.20 5.80 11.04
CA LYS A 121 5.44 5.38 9.87
C LYS A 121 3.93 5.63 10.04
N ALA A 122 3.31 5.09 11.09
CA ALA A 122 1.87 5.22 11.31
C ALA A 122 1.45 6.69 11.43
N ALA A 123 2.24 7.49 12.15
CA ALA A 123 2.00 8.92 12.28
C ALA A 123 2.12 9.70 10.95
N CYS A 124 3.14 9.42 10.15
CA CYS A 124 3.28 10.05 8.83
C CYS A 124 2.10 9.67 7.92
N MET A 125 1.70 8.41 7.90
CA MET A 125 0.53 7.95 7.13
C MET A 125 -0.77 8.62 7.59
N GLY A 126 -0.94 8.83 8.90
CA GLY A 126 -2.03 9.63 9.45
C GLY A 126 -2.00 11.08 8.97
N LEU A 127 -0.84 11.74 9.05
CA LEU A 127 -0.65 13.14 8.63
C LEU A 127 -0.88 13.35 7.12
N ILE A 128 -0.52 12.38 6.27
CA ILE A 128 -0.82 12.45 4.83
C ILE A 128 -2.32 12.65 4.58
N ASN A 129 -3.18 12.04 5.41
CA ASN A 129 -4.63 12.17 5.30
C ASN A 129 -5.18 13.49 5.88
N LEU A 130 -4.42 14.21 6.70
CA LEU A 130 -4.84 15.46 7.35
C LEU A 130 -4.36 16.72 6.60
N PRO A 131 -4.92 17.90 6.90
CA PRO A 131 -4.51 19.15 6.26
C PRO A 131 -3.08 19.61 6.59
N CYS A 132 -2.57 19.32 7.79
CA CYS A 132 -1.25 19.76 8.26
C CYS A 132 -1.06 21.30 8.33
N VAL A 133 -2.15 22.05 8.51
CA VAL A 133 -2.09 23.53 8.58
C VAL A 133 -1.19 23.97 9.72
N GLY A 134 -0.21 24.82 9.41
CA GLY A 134 0.75 25.37 10.36
C GLY A 134 2.01 24.52 10.56
N LEU A 135 2.07 23.31 9.99
CA LEU A 135 3.23 22.43 10.08
C LEU A 135 4.14 22.48 8.84
N GLU A 136 3.79 23.25 7.81
CA GLU A 136 4.43 23.21 6.49
C GLU A 136 5.94 23.45 6.59
N ARG A 137 6.34 24.46 7.38
CA ARG A 137 7.75 24.78 7.60
C ARG A 137 8.47 23.74 8.43
N GLU A 138 7.83 23.21 9.48
CA GLU A 138 8.45 22.19 10.32
C GLU A 138 8.68 20.88 9.55
N ILE A 139 7.72 20.50 8.71
CA ILE A 139 7.82 19.35 7.82
C ILE A 139 8.99 19.55 6.85
N GLU A 140 9.07 20.72 6.20
CA GLU A 140 10.20 21.03 5.31
C GLU A 140 11.55 20.95 6.02
N GLU A 141 11.66 21.52 7.23
CA GLU A 141 12.90 21.48 8.01
C GLU A 141 13.28 20.05 8.42
N GLN A 142 12.31 19.17 8.69
CA GLN A 142 12.60 17.76 8.98
C GLN A 142 13.00 16.97 7.73
N ILE A 143 12.34 17.19 6.59
CA ILE A 143 12.74 16.57 5.30
C ILE A 143 14.18 16.92 4.97
N LYS A 144 14.58 18.18 5.13
CA LYS A 144 15.95 18.62 4.88
C LYS A 144 16.99 17.93 5.77
N LYS A 145 16.60 17.45 6.96
CA LYS A 145 17.49 16.67 7.84
C LYS A 145 17.72 15.24 7.35
N CYS A 146 16.93 14.75 6.39
CA CYS A 146 17.16 13.45 5.74
C CYS A 146 18.31 13.52 4.73
N TYR A 147 18.61 14.70 4.18
CA TYR A 147 19.64 14.87 3.15
C TYR A 147 21.03 14.52 3.66
N GLY A 148 21.80 13.83 2.81
CA GLY A 148 23.15 13.38 3.16
C GLY A 148 23.21 12.12 4.02
N LYS A 149 22.07 11.45 4.29
CA LYS A 149 21.98 10.27 5.14
C LYS A 149 21.46 9.05 4.39
N SER A 150 21.99 7.89 4.72
CA SER A 150 21.47 6.60 4.23
C SER A 150 20.29 6.09 5.05
N LEU A 151 20.20 6.46 6.33
CA LEU A 151 19.11 6.11 7.24
C LEU A 151 18.50 7.37 7.84
N PHE A 152 17.17 7.44 7.83
CA PHE A 152 16.35 8.52 8.38
C PHE A 152 14.93 7.96 8.65
N PRO A 153 14.06 8.70 9.36
CA PRO A 153 12.66 8.29 9.52
C PRO A 153 11.98 8.18 8.14
N GLU A 154 11.78 6.95 7.67
CA GLU A 154 11.49 6.59 6.27
C GLU A 154 10.36 7.41 5.65
N PHE A 155 9.29 7.69 6.41
CA PHE A 155 8.06 8.29 5.89
C PHE A 155 7.99 9.81 5.99
N ILE A 156 8.98 10.47 6.62
CA ILE A 156 9.03 11.95 6.65
C ILE A 156 9.04 12.56 5.24
N PRO A 157 9.82 12.06 4.25
CA PRO A 157 9.75 12.53 2.86
C PRO A 157 8.35 12.46 2.22
N ALA A 158 7.48 11.54 2.66
CA ALA A 158 6.13 11.45 2.11
C ALA A 158 5.27 12.69 2.43
N LEU A 159 5.63 13.42 3.50
CA LEU A 159 4.97 14.66 3.90
C LEU A 159 5.36 15.88 3.05
N ALA A 160 6.25 15.73 2.05
CA ALA A 160 6.62 16.83 1.15
C ALA A 160 5.40 17.47 0.45
N ILE A 161 4.35 16.68 0.22
CA ILE A 161 3.08 17.18 -0.34
C ILE A 161 2.37 18.21 0.55
N LYS A 162 2.81 18.36 1.81
CA LYS A 162 2.25 19.30 2.79
C LYS A 162 3.02 20.61 2.86
N THR A 163 4.14 20.78 2.15
CA THR A 163 5.03 21.94 2.35
C THR A 163 4.83 23.10 1.37
N ASN A 164 3.91 22.98 0.40
CA ASN A 164 3.76 23.92 -0.74
C ASN A 164 5.08 24.23 -1.48
N ASN A 165 6.13 23.46 -1.26
CA ASN A 165 7.47 23.70 -1.77
C ASN A 165 7.85 22.62 -2.79
N ASP A 166 7.65 22.96 -4.06
CA ASP A 166 7.89 22.06 -5.18
C ASP A 166 9.37 21.72 -5.39
N SER A 167 10.31 22.52 -4.84
CA SER A 167 11.74 22.22 -4.95
C SER A 167 12.13 20.95 -4.22
N LEU A 168 11.37 20.55 -3.18
CA LEU A 168 11.64 19.33 -2.42
C LEU A 168 11.46 18.07 -3.26
N LEU A 169 10.65 18.10 -4.31
CA LEU A 169 10.35 16.93 -5.13
C LEU A 169 11.63 16.37 -5.79
N GLU A 170 12.41 17.22 -6.45
CA GLU A 170 13.67 16.78 -7.06
C GLU A 170 14.68 16.38 -5.99
N GLU A 171 14.77 17.12 -4.89
CA GLU A 171 15.71 16.82 -3.80
C GLU A 171 15.45 15.45 -3.15
N ILE A 172 14.18 15.12 -2.90
CA ILE A 172 13.76 13.83 -2.34
C ILE A 172 13.98 12.70 -3.34
N PHE A 173 13.70 12.92 -4.64
CA PHE A 173 14.03 11.96 -5.67
C PHE A 173 15.55 11.69 -5.72
N GLN A 174 16.38 12.74 -5.67
CA GLN A 174 17.85 12.58 -5.68
C GLN A 174 18.36 11.87 -4.42
N LEU A 175 17.75 12.11 -3.27
CA LEU A 175 18.06 11.39 -2.02
C LEU A 175 17.92 9.87 -2.23
N GLY A 176 16.78 9.40 -2.73
CA GLY A 176 16.55 7.98 -3.00
C GLY A 176 17.41 7.41 -4.13
N GLN A 177 17.74 8.24 -5.12
CA GLN A 177 18.55 7.84 -6.27
C GLN A 177 20.04 7.64 -5.96
N THR A 178 20.56 8.23 -4.87
CA THR A 178 22.02 8.34 -4.65
C THR A 178 22.50 7.96 -3.26
N MET A 179 21.67 8.09 -2.22
CA MET A 179 22.15 8.02 -0.84
C MET A 179 21.30 7.15 0.09
N ALA A 180 19.97 7.17 -0.05
CA ALA A 180 19.08 6.44 0.84
C ALA A 180 19.30 4.92 0.73
N SER A 181 19.18 4.21 1.85
CA SER A 181 18.98 2.76 1.82
C SER A 181 17.67 2.43 1.11
N THR A 182 17.60 1.30 0.40
CA THR A 182 16.34 0.82 -0.19
C THR A 182 15.28 0.53 0.89
N ASP A 183 15.71 0.23 2.12
CA ASP A 183 14.86 0.12 3.32
C ASP A 183 14.24 1.45 3.78
N CYS A 184 14.60 2.58 3.16
CA CYS A 184 14.05 3.90 3.47
C CYS A 184 13.36 4.55 2.26
N ASN A 185 13.15 3.80 1.18
CA ASN A 185 12.62 4.34 -0.07
C ASN A 185 11.09 4.44 -0.09
N GLY A 186 10.35 3.71 0.76
CA GLY A 186 8.90 3.70 0.74
C GLY A 186 8.27 5.09 0.87
N GLY A 187 8.76 5.87 1.83
CA GLY A 187 8.30 7.26 2.02
C GLY A 187 8.73 8.21 0.89
N ILE A 188 9.89 7.97 0.26
CA ILE A 188 10.35 8.74 -0.91
C ILE A 188 9.46 8.44 -2.12
N ILE A 189 9.23 7.16 -2.42
CA ILE A 189 8.36 6.69 -3.51
C ILE A 189 6.97 7.33 -3.35
N LEU A 190 6.43 7.27 -2.14
CA LEU A 190 5.12 7.84 -1.84
C LEU A 190 5.11 9.37 -1.99
N GLY A 191 6.10 10.09 -1.45
CA GLY A 191 6.19 11.54 -1.58
C GLY A 191 6.32 12.03 -3.02
N VAL A 192 7.11 11.32 -3.84
CA VAL A 192 7.21 11.55 -5.28
C VAL A 192 5.86 11.31 -5.93
N ALA A 193 5.22 10.16 -5.73
CA ALA A 193 3.95 9.84 -6.37
C ALA A 193 2.83 10.84 -6.00
N LEU A 194 2.69 11.15 -4.71
CA LEU A 194 1.63 12.01 -4.20
C LEU A 194 1.77 13.48 -4.62
N SER A 195 2.94 13.89 -5.13
CA SER A 195 3.14 15.20 -5.74
C SER A 195 2.35 15.39 -7.05
N GLY A 196 1.72 14.34 -7.59
CA GLY A 196 0.76 14.41 -8.69
C GLY A 196 1.41 14.52 -10.05
N LYS A 197 0.71 15.14 -11.02
CA LYS A 197 1.14 15.13 -12.44
C LYS A 197 2.57 15.67 -12.69
N LYS A 198 3.03 16.61 -11.87
CA LYS A 198 4.37 17.21 -12.00
C LYS A 198 5.51 16.22 -11.70
N SER A 199 5.24 15.15 -10.95
CA SER A 199 6.23 14.12 -10.60
C SER A 199 6.16 12.88 -11.49
N PHE A 200 5.26 12.84 -12.48
CA PHE A 200 4.99 11.66 -13.30
C PHE A 200 6.28 11.07 -13.90
N ASP A 201 7.10 11.91 -14.55
CA ASP A 201 8.36 11.46 -15.17
C ASP A 201 9.38 10.96 -14.13
N LEU A 202 9.43 11.56 -12.94
CA LEU A 202 10.29 11.10 -11.85
C LEU A 202 9.80 9.75 -11.31
N PHE A 203 8.48 9.59 -11.15
CA PHE A 203 7.88 8.33 -10.72
C PHE A 203 8.13 7.21 -11.74
N LYS A 204 8.05 7.49 -13.05
CA LYS A 204 8.43 6.54 -14.11
C LYS A 204 9.90 6.12 -14.02
N LYS A 205 10.81 7.05 -13.65
CA LYS A 205 12.22 6.71 -13.41
C LYS A 205 12.39 5.78 -12.21
N ILE A 206 11.61 5.97 -11.15
CA ILE A 206 11.61 5.06 -9.97
C ILE A 206 11.21 3.65 -10.41
N ILE A 207 10.08 3.51 -11.11
CA ILE A 207 9.55 2.20 -11.54
C ILE A 207 10.62 1.37 -12.26
N TRP A 208 11.31 1.98 -13.23
CA TRP A 208 12.21 1.25 -14.13
C TRP A 208 13.69 1.34 -13.77
N ASN A 209 14.05 1.89 -12.61
CA ASN A 209 15.44 1.91 -12.18
C ASN A 209 15.69 0.79 -11.14
N PRO A 210 16.55 -0.20 -11.43
CA PRO A 210 16.85 -1.30 -10.53
C PRO A 210 17.38 -0.89 -9.16
N HIS A 211 18.01 0.29 -9.05
CA HIS A 211 18.52 0.81 -7.78
C HIS A 211 17.42 1.03 -6.73
N TRP A 212 16.18 1.27 -7.18
CA TRP A 212 15.06 1.52 -6.27
C TRP A 212 14.45 0.25 -5.70
N GLU A 213 14.78 -0.93 -6.25
CA GLU A 213 14.20 -2.22 -5.86
C GLU A 213 12.66 -2.17 -5.74
N ALA A 214 12.00 -1.42 -6.63
CA ALA A 214 10.58 -1.09 -6.52
C ALA A 214 9.64 -2.32 -6.64
N TYR A 215 10.19 -3.51 -6.87
CA TYR A 215 9.48 -4.80 -6.85
C TYR A 215 9.55 -5.52 -5.48
N SER A 216 10.33 -5.01 -4.53
CA SER A 216 10.70 -5.76 -3.32
C SER A 216 9.68 -5.59 -2.21
N GLY A 217 8.96 -6.67 -1.90
CA GLY A 217 8.09 -6.75 -0.72
C GLY A 217 8.85 -6.80 0.61
N SER A 218 10.14 -7.18 0.60
CA SER A 218 10.97 -7.18 1.81
C SER A 218 11.22 -5.77 2.35
N THR A 219 11.34 -4.78 1.46
CA THR A 219 11.47 -3.37 1.82
C THR A 219 10.12 -2.64 1.78
N GLY A 220 9.04 -3.31 1.37
CA GLY A 220 7.71 -2.74 1.16
C GLY A 220 7.63 -1.75 0.00
N SER A 221 8.68 -1.62 -0.82
CA SER A 221 8.73 -0.64 -1.92
C SER A 221 7.67 -0.92 -2.99
N ASP A 222 7.33 -2.19 -3.21
CA ASP A 222 6.27 -2.63 -4.12
C ASP A 222 4.88 -2.09 -3.73
N PHE A 223 4.56 -2.10 -2.43
CA PHE A 223 3.29 -1.59 -1.92
C PHE A 223 3.16 -0.07 -2.13
N TYR A 224 4.21 0.71 -1.84
CA TYR A 224 4.17 2.16 -2.07
C TYR A 224 4.25 2.52 -3.55
N LEU A 225 4.93 1.70 -4.36
CA LEU A 225 4.87 1.81 -5.81
C LEU A 225 3.43 1.59 -6.30
N TYR A 226 2.76 0.53 -5.83
CA TYR A 226 1.37 0.25 -6.16
C TYR A 226 0.46 1.43 -5.81
N ILE A 227 0.54 1.94 -4.58
CA ILE A 227 -0.21 3.16 -4.17
C ILE A 227 0.05 4.31 -5.15
N GLY A 228 1.31 4.54 -5.52
CA GLY A 228 1.67 5.58 -6.47
C GLY A 228 1.08 5.38 -7.86
N THR A 229 1.04 4.15 -8.37
CA THR A 229 0.40 3.83 -9.66
C THR A 229 -1.10 4.10 -9.62
N GLN A 230 -1.79 3.73 -8.52
CA GLN A 230 -3.22 4.00 -8.34
C GLN A 230 -3.50 5.51 -8.30
N TYR A 231 -2.71 6.27 -7.52
CA TYR A 231 -2.87 7.72 -7.43
C TYR A 231 -2.59 8.47 -8.75
N LEU A 232 -1.58 8.05 -9.49
CA LEU A 232 -1.21 8.65 -10.78
C LEU A 232 -2.04 8.08 -11.95
N ASN A 233 -2.98 7.18 -11.68
CA ASN A 233 -3.82 6.50 -12.66
C ASN A 233 -2.99 5.82 -13.77
N ILE A 234 -1.99 5.04 -13.36
CA ILE A 234 -1.14 4.22 -14.23
C ILE A 234 -1.60 2.77 -14.08
N SER A 235 -2.17 2.20 -15.15
CA SER A 235 -2.71 0.84 -15.13
C SER A 235 -1.62 -0.24 -15.22
N CYS A 236 -1.93 -1.46 -14.76
CA CYS A 236 -1.03 -2.60 -14.91
C CYS A 236 -0.79 -2.91 -16.40
N VAL A 237 -1.82 -2.79 -17.23
CA VAL A 237 -1.72 -3.03 -18.69
C VAL A 237 -0.76 -2.04 -19.35
N GLU A 238 -0.84 -0.75 -19.04
CA GLU A 238 0.08 0.26 -19.57
C GLU A 238 1.54 -0.05 -19.23
N LEU A 239 1.82 -0.41 -17.96
CA LEU A 239 3.17 -0.77 -17.53
C LEU A 239 3.67 -2.04 -18.21
N TYR A 240 2.79 -3.02 -18.41
CA TYR A 240 3.13 -4.26 -19.11
C TYR A 240 3.48 -4.01 -20.59
N LEU A 241 2.69 -3.19 -21.29
CA LEU A 241 2.98 -2.81 -22.68
C LEU A 241 4.30 -2.05 -22.80
N GLU A 242 4.58 -1.15 -21.85
CA GLU A 242 5.85 -0.44 -21.80
C GLU A 242 7.04 -1.38 -21.55
N MET A 243 6.89 -2.34 -20.63
CA MET A 243 7.87 -3.40 -20.41
C MET A 243 8.14 -4.16 -21.72
N LYS A 244 7.10 -4.60 -22.45
CA LYS A 244 7.27 -5.31 -23.74
C LYS A 244 8.04 -4.46 -24.74
N ALA A 245 7.66 -3.20 -24.92
CA ALA A 245 8.35 -2.28 -25.84
C ALA A 245 9.84 -2.10 -25.48
N ARG A 246 10.17 -2.00 -24.19
CA ARG A 246 11.57 -1.90 -23.70
C ARG A 246 12.38 -3.17 -23.92
N GLN A 247 11.73 -4.33 -23.95
CA GLN A 247 12.37 -5.62 -24.20
C GLN A 247 12.60 -5.88 -25.69
N GLU A 248 11.68 -5.47 -26.56
CA GLU A 248 11.78 -5.62 -28.01
C GLU A 248 12.88 -4.77 -28.64
N GLY A 249 13.24 -3.63 -28.01
CA GLY A 249 14.31 -2.74 -28.46
C GLY A 249 15.74 -3.32 -28.46
N GLY A 250 15.93 -4.55 -27.98
CA GLY A 250 17.13 -5.37 -28.20
C GLY A 250 18.44 -4.90 -27.56
N THR A 251 18.44 -3.81 -26.79
CA THR A 251 19.64 -3.20 -26.18
C THR A 251 19.64 -3.23 -24.65
N THR A 252 18.57 -3.74 -24.04
CA THR A 252 18.39 -3.78 -22.59
C THR A 252 19.21 -4.91 -21.96
N ALA A 253 20.05 -4.58 -20.97
CA ALA A 253 20.83 -5.57 -20.23
C ALA A 253 19.91 -6.59 -19.52
N GLN A 254 20.36 -7.84 -19.36
CA GLN A 254 19.57 -8.91 -18.75
C GLN A 254 19.11 -8.55 -17.32
N SER A 255 19.95 -7.89 -16.52
CA SER A 255 19.59 -7.43 -15.17
C SER A 255 18.45 -6.42 -15.18
N GLN A 256 18.39 -5.56 -16.19
CA GLN A 256 17.30 -4.60 -16.36
C GLN A 256 16.01 -5.29 -16.82
N GLN A 257 16.10 -6.25 -17.74
CA GLN A 257 14.95 -7.06 -18.15
C GLN A 257 14.37 -7.84 -16.98
N TRP A 258 15.24 -8.35 -16.10
CA TRP A 258 14.85 -9.03 -14.86
C TRP A 258 14.11 -8.09 -13.90
N HIS A 259 14.65 -6.89 -13.67
CA HIS A 259 14.00 -5.86 -12.85
C HIS A 259 12.62 -5.50 -13.39
N ASP A 260 12.53 -5.16 -14.68
CA ASP A 260 11.28 -4.73 -15.30
C ASP A 260 10.19 -5.82 -15.15
N PHE A 261 10.57 -7.09 -15.30
CA PHE A 261 9.67 -8.22 -15.08
C PHE A 261 9.19 -8.34 -13.63
N LEU A 262 10.10 -8.25 -12.65
CA LEU A 262 9.74 -8.36 -11.23
C LEU A 262 8.80 -7.24 -10.78
N VAL A 263 8.96 -6.04 -11.32
CA VAL A 263 8.05 -4.91 -11.05
C VAL A 263 6.63 -5.24 -11.51
N ILE A 264 6.48 -5.78 -12.73
CA ILE A 264 5.17 -6.20 -13.24
C ILE A 264 4.57 -7.34 -12.41
N GLU A 265 5.37 -8.34 -12.05
CA GLU A 265 4.94 -9.44 -11.18
C GLU A 265 4.42 -8.93 -9.82
N ALA A 266 5.14 -8.01 -9.18
CA ALA A 266 4.78 -7.45 -7.88
C ALA A 266 3.48 -6.63 -7.96
N LEU A 267 3.37 -5.74 -8.96
CA LEU A 267 2.18 -4.91 -9.15
C LEU A 267 0.93 -5.75 -9.48
N LEU A 268 1.08 -6.80 -10.29
CA LEU A 268 -0.03 -7.68 -10.62
C LEU A 268 -0.53 -8.47 -9.39
N ASN A 269 0.37 -8.94 -8.53
CA ASN A 269 0.00 -9.54 -7.24
C ASN A 269 -0.79 -8.57 -6.36
N LEU A 270 -0.34 -7.31 -6.26
CA LEU A 270 -1.03 -6.29 -5.49
C LEU A 270 -2.40 -5.92 -6.10
N GLN A 271 -2.51 -5.85 -7.42
CA GLN A 271 -3.76 -5.62 -8.14
C GLN A 271 -4.79 -6.76 -7.91
N ILE A 272 -4.33 -8.01 -7.78
CA ILE A 272 -5.18 -9.17 -7.46
C ILE A 272 -5.60 -9.17 -5.98
N ALA A 273 -4.68 -8.81 -5.10
CA ALA A 273 -4.91 -8.76 -3.66
C ALA A 273 -5.85 -7.61 -3.26
N ARG A 274 -5.80 -6.48 -4.01
CA ARG A 274 -6.45 -5.20 -3.72
C ARG A 274 -6.33 -4.84 -2.22
N PRO A 275 -5.10 -4.65 -1.71
CA PRO A 275 -4.90 -4.27 -0.32
C PRO A 275 -5.48 -2.88 -0.06
N HIS A 276 -5.92 -2.63 1.17
CA HIS A 276 -6.34 -1.29 1.56
C HIS A 276 -5.14 -0.34 1.52
N MET A 277 -5.23 0.75 0.75
CA MET A 277 -4.11 1.67 0.53
C MET A 277 -3.89 2.67 1.67
N GLY A 278 -4.82 2.79 2.62
CA GLY A 278 -4.66 3.69 3.77
C GLY A 278 -4.66 5.18 3.43
N LEU A 279 -5.08 5.57 2.22
CA LEU A 279 -5.17 6.97 1.80
C LEU A 279 -6.58 7.28 1.31
N ARG A 280 -7.30 8.14 2.03
CA ARG A 280 -8.75 8.38 1.81
C ARG A 280 -9.09 9.08 0.50
N PHE A 281 -8.11 9.69 -0.15
CA PHE A 281 -8.28 10.48 -1.36
C PHE A 281 -7.83 9.74 -2.63
N ILE A 282 -7.32 8.51 -2.51
CA ILE A 282 -6.98 7.67 -3.66
C ILE A 282 -8.22 6.89 -4.08
N SER A 283 -8.48 6.89 -5.39
CA SER A 283 -9.43 5.98 -6.02
C SER A 283 -8.68 4.81 -6.63
N GLU A 284 -9.19 3.59 -6.45
CA GLU A 284 -8.65 2.42 -7.14
C GLU A 284 -8.91 2.53 -8.65
N ILE A 285 -7.92 2.15 -9.45
CA ILE A 285 -8.10 1.96 -10.88
C ILE A 285 -8.93 0.69 -11.06
N ASP A 286 -10.10 0.85 -11.68
CA ASP A 286 -10.98 -0.28 -11.96
C ASP A 286 -10.53 -1.02 -13.22
N GLU A 287 -9.51 -1.87 -13.06
CA GLU A 287 -9.09 -2.82 -14.10
C GLU A 287 -9.92 -4.11 -14.01
N SER A 288 -10.56 -4.49 -15.12
CA SER A 288 -11.28 -5.77 -15.22
C SER A 288 -10.31 -6.94 -15.13
N TYR A 289 -10.62 -7.91 -14.26
CA TYR A 289 -9.83 -9.12 -14.13
C TYR A 289 -9.87 -9.97 -15.40
N SER A 290 -10.98 -9.92 -16.15
CA SER A 290 -11.10 -10.61 -17.45
C SER A 290 -10.15 -10.01 -18.50
N GLN A 291 -10.02 -8.67 -18.51
CA GLN A 291 -9.12 -7.96 -19.41
C GLN A 291 -7.66 -8.22 -19.01
N LEU A 292 -7.33 -8.12 -17.71
CA LEU A 292 -6.00 -8.45 -17.19
C LEU A 292 -5.60 -9.89 -17.52
N TYR A 293 -6.51 -10.85 -17.35
CA TYR A 293 -6.24 -12.25 -17.71
C TYR A 293 -5.92 -12.38 -19.21
N THR A 294 -6.70 -11.70 -20.05
CA THR A 294 -6.52 -11.73 -21.51
C THR A 294 -5.18 -11.11 -21.90
N ASP A 295 -4.91 -9.89 -21.48
CA ASP A 295 -3.71 -9.13 -21.89
C ASP A 295 -2.41 -9.78 -21.43
N PHE A 296 -2.40 -10.41 -20.26
CA PHE A 296 -1.19 -10.99 -19.70
C PHE A 296 -0.97 -12.45 -20.09
N PHE A 297 -2.02 -13.27 -20.18
CA PHE A 297 -1.87 -14.74 -20.21
C PHE A 297 -2.38 -15.42 -21.48
N THR A 298 -2.96 -14.67 -22.42
CA THR A 298 -3.36 -15.24 -23.72
C THR A 298 -2.27 -15.06 -24.76
N TRP A 299 -2.36 -15.85 -25.82
CA TRP A 299 -1.43 -15.83 -26.95
C TRP A 299 -2.07 -15.05 -28.09
N SER A 300 -1.29 -14.24 -28.80
CA SER A 300 -1.76 -13.57 -30.01
C SER A 300 -2.05 -14.56 -31.14
N ASP A 301 -1.33 -15.69 -31.21
CA ASP A 301 -1.65 -16.80 -32.11
C ASP A 301 -1.29 -18.19 -31.52
N PRO A 302 -1.90 -19.29 -32.01
CA PRO A 302 -1.69 -20.63 -31.45
C PRO A 302 -0.26 -21.18 -31.50
N ASN A 303 0.64 -20.55 -32.27
CA ASN A 303 2.02 -20.98 -32.45
C ASN A 303 3.04 -20.04 -31.80
N HIS A 304 2.59 -18.96 -31.16
CA HIS A 304 3.46 -17.95 -30.56
C HIS A 304 3.02 -17.60 -29.14
N ASP A 305 3.79 -18.06 -28.14
CA ASP A 305 3.58 -17.69 -26.74
C ASP A 305 4.21 -16.32 -26.45
N ASP A 306 3.45 -15.25 -26.70
CA ASP A 306 3.79 -13.87 -26.36
C ASP A 306 3.15 -13.38 -25.05
N SER A 307 2.62 -14.33 -24.26
CA SER A 307 2.14 -14.08 -22.91
C SER A 307 3.28 -13.71 -21.96
N ILE A 308 2.93 -13.20 -20.78
CA ILE A 308 3.92 -12.91 -19.74
C ILE A 308 4.72 -14.15 -19.33
N ILE A 309 4.14 -15.36 -19.43
CA ILE A 309 4.84 -16.63 -19.14
C ILE A 309 5.85 -16.95 -20.25
N GLY A 310 5.46 -16.79 -21.52
CA GLY A 310 6.35 -16.97 -22.66
C GLY A 310 7.53 -16.00 -22.62
N LEU A 311 7.25 -14.72 -22.33
CA LEU A 311 8.26 -13.68 -22.14
C LEU A 311 9.19 -14.00 -20.97
N ALA A 312 8.65 -14.42 -19.81
CA ALA A 312 9.44 -14.81 -18.66
C ALA A 312 10.43 -15.93 -18.98
N LYS A 313 9.99 -17.00 -19.67
CA LYS A 313 10.86 -18.10 -20.07
C LYS A 313 12.00 -17.63 -21.00
N LYS A 314 11.71 -16.69 -21.91
CA LYS A 314 12.71 -16.13 -22.81
C LYS A 314 13.78 -15.31 -22.07
N ILE A 315 13.38 -14.56 -21.04
CA ILE A 315 14.26 -13.61 -20.31
C ILE A 315 15.01 -14.28 -19.17
N LEU A 316 14.30 -15.09 -18.38
CA LEU A 316 14.75 -15.69 -17.13
C LEU A 316 15.27 -17.13 -17.32
N GLY A 317 15.11 -17.71 -18.51
CA GLY A 317 15.31 -19.13 -18.75
C GLY A 317 14.28 -19.99 -18.00
N ASP A 318 14.60 -21.27 -17.79
CA ASP A 318 13.76 -22.21 -17.04
C ASP A 318 13.87 -22.02 -15.52
N SER A 319 13.94 -20.78 -15.03
CA SER A 319 13.88 -20.49 -13.59
C SER A 319 12.52 -20.95 -13.02
N GLU A 320 12.50 -22.19 -12.51
CA GLU A 320 11.27 -22.90 -12.11
C GLU A 320 10.43 -22.10 -11.10
N LEU A 321 11.07 -21.39 -10.17
CA LEU A 321 10.37 -20.65 -9.11
C LEU A 321 9.57 -19.45 -9.64
N ARG A 322 10.13 -18.67 -10.58
CA ARG A 322 9.48 -17.45 -11.09
C ARG A 322 8.40 -17.74 -12.12
N VAL A 323 8.65 -18.72 -12.98
CA VAL A 323 7.62 -19.23 -13.90
C VAL A 323 6.45 -19.84 -13.10
N SER A 324 6.71 -20.53 -11.99
CA SER A 324 5.66 -21.05 -11.10
C SER A 324 4.81 -19.96 -10.46
N SER A 325 5.43 -18.85 -10.04
CA SER A 325 4.71 -17.69 -9.49
C SER A 325 3.71 -17.10 -10.49
N LEU A 326 4.09 -16.94 -11.77
CA LEU A 326 3.16 -16.50 -12.81
C LEU A 326 1.98 -17.46 -13.03
N TYR A 327 2.19 -18.78 -12.93
CA TYR A 327 1.09 -19.72 -13.00
C TYR A 327 0.13 -19.59 -11.81
N GLU A 328 0.64 -19.24 -10.64
CA GLU A 328 -0.20 -18.99 -9.46
C GLU A 328 -1.01 -17.70 -9.63
N ILE A 329 -0.37 -16.61 -10.08
CA ILE A 329 -1.03 -15.36 -10.46
C ILE A 329 -2.15 -15.62 -11.49
N LYS A 330 -1.88 -16.43 -12.52
CA LYS A 330 -2.88 -16.82 -13.54
C LYS A 330 -4.10 -17.49 -12.91
N LYS A 331 -3.90 -18.41 -11.96
CA LYS A 331 -5.01 -19.08 -11.26
C LYS A 331 -5.81 -18.10 -10.41
N GLN A 332 -5.13 -17.22 -9.68
CA GLN A 332 -5.79 -16.23 -8.83
C GLN A 332 -6.61 -15.24 -9.67
N LEU A 333 -6.09 -14.78 -10.81
CA LEU A 333 -6.85 -13.95 -11.76
C LEU A 333 -8.07 -14.68 -12.32
N ALA A 334 -7.96 -15.97 -12.64
CA ALA A 334 -9.11 -16.74 -13.11
C ALA A 334 -10.23 -16.79 -12.05
N LEU A 335 -9.88 -17.02 -10.77
CA LEU A 335 -10.84 -16.97 -9.67
C LEU A 335 -11.46 -15.57 -9.48
N ARG A 336 -10.66 -14.51 -9.61
CA ARG A 336 -11.16 -13.12 -9.54
C ARG A 336 -12.07 -12.76 -10.70
N MET A 337 -11.75 -13.23 -11.89
CA MET A 337 -12.58 -13.08 -13.09
C MET A 337 -13.93 -13.78 -12.93
N GLU A 338 -13.95 -15.01 -12.40
CA GLU A 338 -15.21 -15.71 -12.07
C GLU A 338 -16.06 -14.90 -11.09
N GLN A 339 -15.46 -14.39 -10.00
CA GLN A 339 -16.15 -13.55 -9.02
C GLN A 339 -16.68 -12.24 -9.63
N GLU A 340 -15.93 -11.60 -10.53
CA GLU A 340 -16.35 -10.39 -11.25
C GLU A 340 -17.59 -10.67 -12.12
N ILE A 341 -17.58 -11.77 -12.87
CA ILE A 341 -18.70 -12.17 -13.74
C ILE A 341 -19.94 -12.52 -12.90
N GLU A 342 -19.78 -13.27 -11.81
CA GLU A 342 -20.89 -13.63 -10.91
C GLU A 342 -21.57 -12.38 -10.34
N LYS A 343 -20.79 -11.38 -9.92
CA LYS A 343 -21.32 -10.11 -9.38
C LYS A 343 -22.12 -9.30 -10.40
N GLN A 344 -21.81 -9.39 -11.69
CA GLN A 344 -22.56 -8.67 -12.73
C GLN A 344 -23.96 -9.27 -12.99
N GLN A 345 -24.24 -10.47 -12.46
CA GLN A 345 -25.53 -11.16 -12.62
C GLN A 345 -26.53 -10.88 -11.48
N PHE A 346 -26.12 -10.15 -10.45
CA PHE A 346 -26.94 -9.77 -9.28
C PHE A 346 -26.88 -8.26 -9.06
#